data_AF-A0A523JEF0-F1
#
_entry.id   AF-A0A523JEF0-F1
#
_cell.length_a   1.000
_cell.length_b   1.000
_cell.length_c   1.000
_cell.angle_alpha   90.00
_cell.angle_beta   90.00
_cell.angle_gamma   90.00
#
_symmetry.space_group_name_H-M   'P 1'
#
loop_
_entity.id
_entity.type
_entity.pdbx_description
1 polymer ?
#
loop_
_entity_poly.entity_id
_entity_poly.type
_entity_poly.pdbx_seq_one_letter_code
_entity_poly.pdbx_strand_id
1 'polypeptide(L)'
;MGQQQLLLIVMAVIIVGIAIAVSIALFRSNAIESKRDILIEETTSLGLMALQYFKKPAELGGGSHSFIGWIIPSQMIATANGNFVISTVDPDELVITGIGTEVVTGTDSIEVQTIVTAHTVNSIIIH
;
A
#
# COMPACT_ATOMS: atom_id res chain seq x y z
N MET A 1 11.96 -49.77 26.17
CA MET A 1 12.72 -48.75 25.42
C MET A 1 11.98 -48.25 24.17
N GLY A 2 11.36 -49.12 23.35
CA GLY A 2 10.61 -48.69 22.15
C GLY A 2 9.42 -47.75 22.40
N GLN A 3 8.66 -47.93 23.48
CA GLN A 3 7.50 -47.08 23.79
C GLN A 3 7.85 -45.61 24.11
N GLN A 4 8.96 -45.37 24.82
CA GLN A 4 9.41 -44.01 25.12
C GLN A 4 10.01 -43.32 23.89
N GLN A 5 10.73 -44.04 23.04
CA GLN A 5 11.27 -43.50 21.80
C GLN A 5 10.15 -43.14 20.81
N LEU A 6 9.11 -43.97 20.70
CA LEU A 6 7.93 -43.66 19.89
C LEU A 6 7.23 -42.39 20.37
N LEU A 7 7.11 -42.20 21.68
CA LEU A 7 6.49 -40.99 22.25
C LEU A 7 7.29 -39.73 21.92
N LEU A 8 8.62 -39.78 22.00
CA LEU A 8 9.49 -38.64 21.66
C LEU A 8 9.41 -38.27 20.18
N ILE A 9 9.32 -39.25 19.29
CA ILE A 9 9.15 -39.01 17.85
C ILE A 9 7.81 -38.33 17.57
N VAL A 10 6.72 -38.83 18.17
CA VAL A 10 5.39 -38.23 18.00
C VAL A 10 5.37 -36.78 18.49
N MET A 11 6.00 -36.50 19.63
CA MET A 11 6.08 -35.15 20.17
C MET A 11 6.86 -34.20 19.24
N ALA A 12 7.99 -34.66 18.68
CA ALA A 12 8.77 -33.87 17.73
C ALA A 12 7.97 -33.53 16.46
N VAL A 13 7.21 -34.48 15.91
CA VAL A 13 6.39 -34.26 14.71
C VAL A 13 5.26 -33.27 14.97
N ILE A 14 4.61 -33.32 16.14
CA ILE A 14 3.56 -32.35 16.51
C ILE A 14 4.12 -30.93 16.55
N ILE A 15 5.30 -30.74 17.15
CA ILE A 15 5.95 -29.42 17.25
C ILE A 15 6.29 -28.89 15.85
N VAL A 16 6.88 -29.72 14.99
CA VAL A 16 7.21 -29.34 13.61
C VAL A 16 5.95 -28.98 12.81
N GLY A 17 4.86 -29.73 12.98
CA GLY A 17 3.59 -29.45 12.31
C GLY A 17 3.03 -28.06 12.65
N ILE A 18 3.02 -27.69 13.93
CA ILE A 18 2.57 -26.37 14.38
C ILE A 18 3.53 -25.27 13.87
N ALA A 19 4.84 -25.50 13.95
CA ALA A 19 5.84 -24.54 13.51
C ALA A 19 5.68 -24.18 12.01
N ILE A 20 5.40 -25.17 11.16
CA ILE A 20 5.15 -24.94 9.72
C ILE A 20 3.89 -24.08 9.52
N ALA A 21 2.79 -24.41 10.20
CA ALA A 21 1.54 -23.68 10.08
C ALA A 21 1.69 -22.20 10.49
N VAL A 22 2.36 -21.95 11.63
CA VAL A 22 2.65 -20.59 12.11
C VAL A 22 3.59 -19.85 11.15
N SER A 23 4.63 -20.52 10.65
CA SER A 23 5.58 -19.91 9.71
C SER A 23 4.91 -19.45 8.42
N ILE A 24 3.98 -20.23 7.88
CA ILE A 24 3.21 -19.86 6.69
C ILE A 24 2.31 -18.66 6.98
N ALA A 25 1.66 -18.62 8.14
CA ALA A 25 0.81 -17.50 8.54
C ALA A 25 1.63 -16.19 8.67
N LEU A 26 2.80 -16.26 9.30
CA LEU A 26 3.71 -15.11 9.43
C LEU A 26 4.24 -14.65 8.06
N PHE A 27 4.62 -15.58 7.18
CA PHE A 27 5.08 -15.24 5.85
C PHE A 27 4.01 -14.49 5.04
N ARG A 28 2.75 -14.93 5.12
CA ARG A 28 1.61 -14.23 4.50
C ARG A 28 1.42 -12.83 5.09
N SER A 29 1.43 -12.71 6.41
CA SER A 29 1.29 -11.41 7.10
C SER A 29 2.38 -10.43 6.67
N ASN A 30 3.64 -10.87 6.63
CA ASN A 30 4.76 -10.04 6.22
C ASN A 30 4.67 -9.63 4.74
N ALA A 31 4.19 -10.52 3.87
CA ALA A 31 3.98 -10.19 2.45
C ALA A 31 2.91 -9.10 2.29
N ILE A 32 1.80 -9.20 3.04
CA ILE A 32 0.72 -8.19 3.05
C ILE A 32 1.23 -6.84 3.54
N GLU A 33 1.96 -6.82 4.67
CA GLU A 33 2.53 -5.59 5.22
C GLU A 33 3.53 -4.95 4.26
N SER A 34 4.43 -5.73 3.67
CA SER A 34 5.37 -5.21 2.68
C SER A 34 4.66 -4.58 1.47
N LYS A 35 3.55 -5.16 1.01
CA LYS A 35 2.77 -4.60 -0.09
C LYS A 35 2.07 -3.31 0.29
N ARG A 36 1.52 -3.25 1.50
CA ARG A 36 0.93 -2.04 2.06
C ARG A 36 1.96 -0.90 2.12
N ASP A 37 3.17 -1.19 2.58
CA ASP A 37 4.25 -0.19 2.64
C ASP A 37 4.63 0.33 1.26
N ILE A 38 4.72 -0.55 0.26
CA ILE A 38 4.98 -0.18 -1.14
C ILE A 38 3.86 0.74 -1.68
N LEU A 39 2.59 0.41 -1.45
CA LEU A 39 1.47 1.25 -1.88
C LEU A 39 1.49 2.62 -1.19
N ILE A 40 1.82 2.68 0.10
CA ILE A 40 2.00 3.94 0.83
C ILE A 40 3.15 4.75 0.21
N GLU A 41 4.27 4.13 -0.13
CA GLU A 41 5.39 4.81 -0.78
C GLU A 41 5.01 5.38 -2.15
N GLU A 42 4.36 4.58 -3.00
CA GLU A 42 3.94 4.98 -4.35
C GLU A 42 2.88 6.10 -4.31
N THR A 43 1.84 5.95 -3.46
CA THR A 43 0.82 7.00 -3.27
C THR A 43 1.41 8.29 -2.67
N THR A 44 2.35 8.18 -1.72
CA THR A 44 3.03 9.34 -1.12
C THR A 44 3.92 10.05 -2.15
N SER A 45 4.62 9.30 -3.00
CA SER A 45 5.40 9.86 -4.12
C SER A 45 4.51 10.63 -5.10
N LEU A 46 3.34 10.09 -5.44
CA LEU A 46 2.31 10.80 -6.20
C LEU A 46 1.85 12.08 -5.49
N GLY A 47 1.63 12.02 -4.18
CA GLY A 47 1.27 13.17 -3.39
C GLY A 47 2.34 14.27 -3.37
N LEU A 48 3.62 13.91 -3.33
CA LEU A 48 4.73 14.86 -3.44
C LEU A 48 4.80 15.51 -4.82
N MET A 49 4.54 14.76 -5.89
CA MET A 49 4.45 15.32 -7.24
C MET A 49 3.26 16.29 -7.39
N ALA A 50 2.11 15.96 -6.80
CA ALA A 50 0.97 16.86 -6.72
C ALA A 50 1.30 18.14 -5.95
N LEU A 51 1.98 18.02 -4.80
CA LEU A 51 2.41 19.18 -4.02
C LEU A 51 3.42 20.05 -4.78
N GLN A 52 4.32 19.43 -5.56
CA GLN A 52 5.23 20.16 -6.43
C GLN A 52 4.48 20.92 -7.54
N TYR A 53 3.44 20.31 -8.12
CA TYR A 53 2.56 20.99 -9.08
C TYR A 53 1.86 22.18 -8.43
N PHE A 54 1.26 22.01 -7.26
CA PHE A 54 0.57 23.06 -6.52
C PHE A 54 1.48 24.29 -6.28
N LYS A 55 2.73 24.07 -5.85
CA LYS A 55 3.69 25.15 -5.56
C LYS A 55 4.29 25.80 -6.81
N LYS A 56 4.22 25.15 -7.96
CA LYS A 56 4.82 25.66 -9.20
C LYS A 56 3.89 26.72 -9.84
N PRO A 57 4.41 27.87 -10.30
CA PRO A 57 3.62 28.86 -11.03
C PRO A 57 3.00 28.29 -12.31
N ALA A 58 1.83 28.81 -12.71
CA ALA A 58 1.13 28.38 -13.92
C ALA A 58 1.97 28.59 -15.20
N GLU A 59 2.79 29.64 -15.23
CA GLU A 59 3.70 29.96 -16.35
C GLU A 59 4.75 28.87 -16.60
N LEU A 60 5.04 28.03 -15.60
CA LEU A 60 5.97 26.90 -15.68
C LEU A 60 5.26 25.55 -15.76
N GLY A 61 3.95 25.54 -16.05
CA GLY A 61 3.12 24.34 -16.12
C GLY A 61 2.74 23.78 -14.75
N GLY A 62 2.70 24.62 -13.71
CA GLY A 62 2.21 24.28 -12.37
C GLY A 62 0.74 24.68 -12.13
N GLY A 63 0.29 24.47 -10.90
CA GLY A 63 -1.07 24.74 -10.45
C GLY A 63 -1.31 26.12 -9.85
N SER A 64 -0.24 26.90 -9.58
CA SER A 64 -0.34 28.24 -8.98
C SER A 64 -1.21 28.28 -7.72
N HIS A 65 -0.93 27.40 -6.77
CA HIS A 65 -1.72 27.16 -5.55
C HIS A 65 -3.10 26.54 -5.80
N SER A 66 -3.20 25.67 -6.80
CA SER A 66 -4.39 24.85 -7.06
C SER A 66 -3.98 23.45 -7.48
N PHE A 67 -4.67 22.41 -7.00
CA PHE A 67 -4.51 21.05 -7.54
C PHE A 67 -5.34 20.80 -8.80
N ILE A 68 -6.22 21.74 -9.17
CA ILE A 68 -7.05 21.63 -10.39
C ILE A 68 -6.14 21.52 -11.62
N GLY A 69 -6.36 20.47 -12.41
CA GLY A 69 -5.58 20.19 -13.63
C GLY A 69 -4.35 19.31 -13.39
N TRP A 70 -4.04 18.94 -12.15
CA TRP A 70 -3.06 17.90 -11.88
C TRP A 70 -3.59 16.53 -12.35
N ILE A 71 -2.71 15.74 -12.95
CA ILE A 71 -2.99 14.39 -13.41
C ILE A 71 -1.91 13.44 -12.93
N ILE A 72 -2.30 12.20 -12.66
CA ILE A 72 -1.35 11.12 -12.36
C ILE A 72 -0.55 10.84 -13.64
N PRO A 73 0.81 10.80 -13.58
CA PRO A 73 1.62 10.38 -14.71
C PRO A 73 1.19 9.01 -15.23
N SER A 74 1.08 8.84 -16.55
CA SER A 74 0.53 7.61 -17.15
C SER A 74 1.24 6.33 -16.71
N GLN A 75 2.54 6.41 -16.41
CA GLN A 75 3.36 5.30 -15.91
C GLN A 75 3.03 4.88 -14.48
N MET A 76 2.37 5.75 -13.70
CA MET A 76 1.99 5.50 -12.32
C MET A 76 0.49 5.28 -12.13
N ILE A 77 -0.32 5.36 -13.20
CA ILE A 77 -1.74 5.00 -13.11
C ILE A 77 -1.87 3.51 -12.77
N ALA A 78 -1.07 2.66 -13.39
CA ALA A 78 -1.02 1.24 -13.09
C ALA A 78 0.45 0.80 -12.96
N THR A 79 0.83 0.37 -11.76
CA THR A 79 2.12 -0.24 -11.46
C THR A 79 1.94 -1.75 -11.32
N ALA A 80 3.05 -2.48 -11.14
CA ALA A 80 2.97 -3.90 -10.79
C ALA A 80 2.31 -4.12 -9.41
N ASN A 81 2.31 -3.09 -8.55
CA ASN A 81 1.88 -3.16 -7.17
C ASN A 81 0.43 -2.71 -6.98
N GLY A 82 -0.05 -1.75 -7.78
CA GLY A 82 -1.38 -1.21 -7.63
C GLY A 82 -1.86 -0.35 -8.80
N ASN A 83 -3.13 0.04 -8.73
CA ASN A 83 -3.75 1.00 -9.62
C ASN A 83 -4.10 2.26 -8.83
N PHE A 84 -3.73 3.43 -9.36
CA PHE A 84 -3.83 4.71 -8.69
C PHE A 84 -4.82 5.61 -9.40
N VAL A 85 -5.77 6.15 -8.65
CA VAL A 85 -6.85 7.00 -9.14
C VAL A 85 -6.94 8.27 -8.30
N ILE A 86 -7.39 9.35 -8.92
CA ILE A 86 -7.75 10.59 -8.20
C ILE A 86 -9.21 10.43 -7.76
N SER A 87 -9.44 10.46 -6.46
CA SER A 87 -10.77 10.31 -5.87
C SER A 87 -11.49 11.66 -5.75
N THR A 88 -10.77 12.70 -5.34
CA THR A 88 -11.27 14.08 -5.29
C THR A 88 -10.18 15.05 -5.72
N VAL A 89 -10.58 16.14 -6.37
CA VAL A 89 -9.71 17.26 -6.69
C VAL A 89 -10.42 18.56 -6.38
N ASP A 90 -9.90 19.26 -5.38
CA ASP A 90 -10.27 20.61 -5.00
C ASP A 90 -9.05 21.53 -5.18
N PRO A 91 -9.21 22.86 -5.17
CA PRO A 91 -8.07 23.76 -5.27
C PRO A 91 -7.03 23.53 -4.17
N ASP A 92 -7.47 23.30 -2.93
CA ASP A 92 -6.61 23.20 -1.75
C ASP A 92 -6.37 21.77 -1.25
N GLU A 93 -7.08 20.79 -1.82
CA GLU A 93 -7.03 19.39 -1.41
C GLU A 93 -7.08 18.46 -2.63
N LEU A 94 -6.26 17.42 -2.63
CA LEU A 94 -6.27 16.35 -3.62
C LEU A 94 -6.21 15.01 -2.89
N VAL A 95 -7.13 14.11 -3.23
CA VAL A 95 -7.16 12.77 -2.66
C VAL A 95 -6.82 11.75 -3.74
N ILE A 96 -5.75 11.00 -3.50
CA ILE A 96 -5.24 9.93 -4.37
C ILE A 96 -5.52 8.60 -3.68
N THR A 97 -6.13 7.67 -4.39
CA THR A 97 -6.39 6.32 -3.89
C THR A 97 -5.57 5.31 -4.69
N GLY A 98 -4.73 4.54 -4.01
CA GLY A 98 -4.00 3.39 -4.54
C GLY A 98 -4.67 2.09 -4.13
N ILE A 99 -4.99 1.25 -5.11
CA ILE A 99 -5.63 -0.06 -4.93
C ILE A 99 -4.63 -1.14 -5.31
N GLY A 100 -4.29 -2.03 -4.37
CA GLY A 100 -3.37 -3.14 -4.60
C GLY A 100 -3.90 -4.15 -5.62
N THR A 101 -3.00 -4.70 -6.44
CA THR A 101 -3.34 -5.74 -7.43
C THR A 101 -3.59 -7.12 -6.80
N GLU A 102 -3.09 -7.35 -5.59
CA GLU A 102 -3.18 -8.62 -4.87
C GLU A 102 -4.36 -8.61 -3.89
N VAL A 103 -5.18 -9.66 -3.94
CA VAL A 103 -6.27 -9.89 -2.98
C VAL A 103 -5.70 -10.49 -1.71
N VAL A 104 -5.89 -9.79 -0.60
CA VAL A 104 -5.26 -10.10 0.69
C VAL A 104 -6.15 -10.95 1.59
N THR A 105 -7.46 -10.68 1.59
CA THR A 105 -8.45 -11.47 2.33
C THR A 105 -9.74 -11.61 1.53
N GLY A 106 -10.08 -12.83 1.12
CA GLY A 106 -11.34 -13.10 0.42
C GLY A 106 -11.38 -12.47 -0.96
N THR A 107 -12.03 -11.32 -1.09
CA THR A 107 -12.19 -10.52 -2.34
C THR A 107 -11.55 -9.13 -2.27
N ASP A 108 -11.05 -8.72 -1.10
CA ASP A 108 -10.64 -7.34 -0.87
C ASP A 108 -9.12 -7.17 -1.07
N SER A 109 -8.77 -6.16 -1.85
CA SER A 109 -7.40 -5.69 -2.05
C SER A 109 -7.05 -4.62 -1.01
N ILE A 110 -5.76 -4.43 -0.77
CA ILE A 110 -5.27 -3.32 0.07
C ILE A 110 -5.64 -2.00 -0.60
N GLU A 111 -6.23 -1.08 0.16
CA GLU A 111 -6.55 0.27 -0.31
C GLU A 111 -5.86 1.32 0.57
N VAL A 112 -5.08 2.18 -0.08
CA VAL A 112 -4.35 3.29 0.57
C VAL A 112 -4.83 4.59 -0.02
N GLN A 113 -5.20 5.53 0.83
CA GLN A 113 -5.61 6.86 0.43
C GLN A 113 -4.62 7.90 0.93
N THR A 114 -4.12 8.72 0.01
CA THR A 114 -3.24 9.83 0.31
C THR A 114 -3.96 11.14 0.08
N ILE A 115 -4.12 11.90 1.14
CA ILE A 115 -4.68 13.25 1.16
C ILE A 115 -3.51 14.23 1.07
N VAL A 116 -3.54 15.05 0.04
CA VAL A 116 -2.53 16.08 -0.24
C VAL A 116 -3.19 17.43 -0.03
N THR A 117 -2.61 18.23 0.85
CA THR A 117 -2.99 19.64 1.04
C THR A 117 -1.81 20.54 0.67
N ALA A 118 -2.02 21.85 0.69
CA ALA A 118 -0.98 22.85 0.41
C ALA A 118 0.33 22.69 1.23
N HIS A 119 0.26 22.01 2.39
CA HIS A 119 1.40 21.91 3.32
C HIS A 119 1.71 20.49 3.76
N THR A 120 0.80 19.53 3.59
CA THR A 120 0.95 18.17 4.12
C THR A 120 0.58 17.12 3.08
N VAL A 121 1.26 15.98 3.15
CA VAL A 121 0.88 14.74 2.45
C VAL A 121 0.65 13.71 3.56
N ASN A 122 -0.56 13.17 3.64
CA ASN A 122 -0.92 12.20 4.66
C ASN A 122 -1.54 10.97 3.99
N SER A 123 -1.00 9.79 4.28
CA SER A 123 -1.44 8.52 3.72
C SER A 123 -2.09 7.68 4.80
N ILE A 124 -3.36 7.33 4.60
CA ILE A 124 -4.16 6.47 5.48
C ILE A 124 -4.51 5.17 4.76
N ILE A 125 -4.54 4.07 5.50
CA ILE A 125 -4.99 2.77 4.98
C ILE A 125 -6.49 2.68 5.21
N ILE A 126 -7.25 2.34 4.18
CA ILE A 126 -8.71 2.21 4.25
C ILE A 126 -9.11 0.74 4.43
N HIS A 127 -8.45 -0.19 3.76
CA HIS A 127 -8.64 -1.65 3.86
C HIS A 127 -7.30 -2.39 3.74
#